data_AF-A0A2V9YT25-F1
#
_entry.id   AF-A0A2V9YT25-F1
#
_cell.length_a   1.000
_cell.length_b   1.000
_cell.length_c   1.000
_cell.angle_alpha   90.00
_cell.angle_beta   90.00
_cell.angle_gamma   90.00
#
_symmetry.space_group_name_H-M   'P 1'
#
loop_
_entity.id
_entity.type
_entity.pdbx_description
1 polymer ?
#
loop_
_entity_poly.entity_id
_entity_poly.type
_entity_poly.pdbx_seq_one_letter_code
_entity_poly.pdbx_strand_id
1 'polypeptide(L)'
;MRVQADGIRNWPELLARMQQQPHVRAVSPALYEQVLISRGARATGAVLKGIMPQYENQVSELLKDVTFGSAAALESTSAAQNPSARDSKEAFPPIVLGKEMADDLGAAVGSVVLITSPQGELTP
;
A
#
# COMPACT_ATOMS: atom_id res chain seq x y z
N MET A 1 4.79 9.97 23.95
CA MET A 1 4.36 10.74 22.75
C MET A 1 4.31 9.73 21.60
N ARG A 2 3.17 9.53 20.92
CA ARG A 2 3.12 8.62 19.75
C ARG A 2 3.75 9.37 18.57
N VAL A 3 4.74 8.77 17.92
CA VAL A 3 5.23 9.27 16.63
C VAL A 3 4.13 9.05 15.61
N GLN A 4 3.85 10.06 14.79
CA GLN A 4 2.95 9.91 13.64
C GLN A 4 3.49 8.73 12.80
N ALA A 5 2.66 7.72 12.53
CA ALA A 5 3.00 6.47 11.82
C ALA A 5 3.72 5.31 12.60
N ASP A 6 3.80 5.27 13.94
CA ASP A 6 4.36 4.09 14.70
C ASP A 6 3.46 2.81 14.67
N GLY A 7 2.41 2.79 13.85
CA GLY A 7 1.50 1.65 13.70
C GLY A 7 0.76 1.25 14.99
N ILE A 8 0.18 0.04 14.98
CA ILE A 8 -0.44 -0.59 16.15
C ILE A 8 0.47 -1.75 16.60
N ARG A 9 1.04 -1.63 17.80
CA ARG A 9 1.82 -2.72 18.41
C ARG A 9 0.90 -3.89 18.76
N ASN A 10 1.38 -5.12 18.60
CA ASN A 10 0.63 -6.35 18.89
C ASN A 10 -0.73 -6.38 18.17
N TRP A 11 -0.76 -5.89 16.92
CA TRP A 11 -1.96 -5.91 16.10
C TRP A 11 -2.47 -7.34 15.80
N PRO A 12 -1.65 -8.42 15.72
CA PRO A 12 -2.17 -9.76 15.49
C PRO A 12 -3.09 -10.23 16.63
N GLU A 13 -2.71 -9.98 17.88
CA GLU A 13 -3.53 -10.33 19.05
C GLU A 13 -4.80 -9.49 19.12
N LEU A 14 -4.72 -8.20 18.78
CA LEU A 14 -5.89 -7.34 18.66
C LEU A 14 -6.84 -7.85 17.58
N LEU A 15 -6.30 -8.24 16.41
CA LEU A 15 -7.08 -8.78 15.30
C LEU A 15 -7.83 -10.05 15.72
N ALA A 16 -7.18 -10.98 16.40
CA ALA A 16 -7.81 -12.19 16.93
C ALA A 16 -8.96 -11.87 17.92
N ARG A 17 -8.79 -10.86 18.78
CA ARG A 17 -9.85 -10.41 19.69
C ARG A 17 -11.02 -9.75 18.96
N MET A 18 -10.75 -8.97 17.91
CA MET A 18 -11.79 -8.31 17.11
C MET A 18 -12.62 -9.34 16.34
N GLN A 19 -12.00 -10.40 15.81
CA GLN A 19 -12.70 -11.49 15.12
C GLN A 19 -13.72 -12.22 16.00
N GLN A 20 -13.55 -12.21 17.33
CA GLN A 20 -14.46 -12.86 18.28
C GLN A 20 -15.66 -11.99 18.68
N GLN A 21 -15.71 -10.72 18.26
CA GLN A 21 -16.80 -9.83 18.66
C GLN A 21 -18.11 -10.16 17.93
N PRO A 22 -19.27 -10.05 18.60
CA PRO A 22 -20.56 -10.22 17.93
C PRO A 22 -20.69 -9.32 16.69
N HIS A 23 -21.24 -9.89 15.61
CA HIS A 23 -21.47 -9.23 14.32
C HIS A 23 -20.22 -8.90 13.47
N VAL A 24 -18.99 -9.13 13.95
CA VAL A 24 -17.79 -9.00 13.11
C VAL A 24 -17.72 -10.16 12.13
N ARG A 25 -17.67 -9.84 10.82
CA ARG A 25 -17.61 -10.84 9.74
C ARG A 25 -16.19 -11.13 9.25
N ALA A 26 -15.34 -10.11 9.25
CA ALA A 26 -13.95 -10.20 8.82
C ALA A 26 -13.17 -8.99 9.38
N VAL A 27 -11.85 -9.13 9.50
CA VAL A 27 -10.95 -8.08 10.01
C VAL A 27 -9.70 -8.05 9.14
N SER A 28 -9.29 -6.85 8.72
CA SER A 28 -8.07 -6.62 7.97
C SER A 28 -7.25 -5.49 8.59
N PRO A 29 -5.94 -5.69 8.83
CA PRO A 29 -5.04 -4.62 9.23
C PRO A 29 -4.63 -3.80 8.01
N ALA A 30 -4.57 -2.47 8.19
CA ALA A 30 -4.09 -1.56 7.16
C ALA A 30 -3.31 -0.39 7.76
N LEU A 31 -2.36 0.13 7.00
CA LEU A 31 -1.66 1.39 7.26
C LEU A 31 -2.07 2.41 6.20
N TYR A 32 -2.36 3.64 6.62
CA TYR A 32 -2.72 4.71 5.71
C TYR A 32 -1.73 5.86 5.84
N GLU A 33 -1.32 6.42 4.71
CA GLU A 33 -0.41 7.55 4.67
C GLU A 33 -0.78 8.51 3.53
N GLN A 34 -0.72 9.81 3.81
CA GLN A 34 -0.84 10.82 2.77
C GLN A 34 0.50 11.00 2.09
N VAL A 35 0.53 10.85 0.77
CA VAL A 35 1.75 10.90 -0.03
C VAL A 35 1.58 11.77 -1.26
N LEU A 36 2.68 12.24 -1.81
CA LEU A 36 2.72 12.73 -3.18
C LEU A 36 3.18 11.59 -4.09
N ILE A 37 2.41 11.27 -5.11
CA ILE A 37 2.79 10.31 -6.15
C ILE A 37 3.13 11.07 -7.43
N SER A 38 4.22 10.69 -8.10
CA SER A 38 4.67 11.36 -9.31
C SER A 38 5.29 10.43 -10.35
N ARG A 39 5.20 10.87 -11.61
CA ARG A 39 5.86 10.25 -12.77
C ARG A 39 6.17 11.31 -13.81
N GLY A 40 7.47 11.56 -14.05
CA GLY A 40 7.90 12.64 -14.94
C GLY A 40 7.42 14.00 -14.41
N ALA A 41 6.79 14.80 -15.28
CA ALA A 41 6.27 16.12 -14.91
C ALA A 41 4.88 16.09 -14.24
N ARG A 42 4.29 14.90 -14.03
CA ARG A 42 2.96 14.75 -13.44
C ARG A 42 3.07 14.31 -11.99
N ALA A 43 2.35 15.00 -11.10
CA ALA A 43 2.30 14.68 -9.69
C ALA A 43 0.91 14.98 -9.12
N THR A 44 0.45 14.16 -8.18
CA THR A 44 -0.82 14.39 -7.47
C THR A 44 -0.74 13.86 -6.05
N GLY A 45 -1.60 14.37 -5.17
CA GLY A 45 -1.76 13.86 -3.82
C GLY A 45 -2.50 12.51 -3.83
N ALA A 46 -2.09 11.60 -2.96
CA ALA A 46 -2.70 10.29 -2.83
C ALA A 46 -2.77 9.85 -1.36
N VAL A 47 -3.68 8.92 -1.07
CA VAL A 47 -3.63 8.14 0.17
C VAL A 47 -3.09 6.75 -0.18
N LEU A 48 -1.91 6.44 0.35
CA LEU A 48 -1.32 5.11 0.26
C LEU A 48 -1.92 4.22 1.33
N LYS A 49 -2.51 3.09 0.92
CA LYS A 49 -3.04 2.05 1.81
C LYS A 49 -2.12 0.82 1.76
N GLY A 50 -1.32 0.63 2.80
CA GLY A 50 -0.59 -0.62 3.03
C GLY A 50 -1.55 -1.70 3.55
N ILE A 51 -1.60 -2.85 2.87
CA ILE A 51 -2.50 -3.96 3.19
C ILE A 51 -1.75 -5.28 3.23
N MET A 52 -2.35 -6.28 3.87
CA MET A 52 -1.97 -7.67 3.71
C MET A 52 -3.04 -8.40 2.89
N PRO A 53 -2.75 -8.85 1.65
CA PRO A 53 -3.76 -9.39 0.73
C PRO A 53 -4.59 -10.53 1.34
N GLN A 54 -3.94 -11.42 2.09
CA GLN A 54 -4.57 -12.53 2.81
C GLN A 54 -5.71 -12.13 3.76
N TYR A 55 -5.63 -10.93 4.36
CA TYR A 55 -6.69 -10.37 5.21
C TYR A 55 -7.62 -9.43 4.43
N GLU A 56 -7.07 -8.63 3.52
CA GLU A 56 -7.84 -7.63 2.76
C GLU A 56 -8.92 -8.28 1.88
N ASN A 57 -8.61 -9.43 1.28
CA ASN A 57 -9.57 -10.19 0.47
C ASN A 57 -10.77 -10.72 1.26
N GLN A 58 -10.71 -10.71 2.60
CA GLN A 58 -11.83 -11.09 3.47
C GLN A 58 -12.78 -9.93 3.74
N VAL A 59 -12.31 -8.68 3.65
CA VAL A 59 -13.10 -7.48 3.95
C VAL A 59 -13.48 -6.68 2.71
N SER A 60 -12.81 -6.91 1.58
CA SER A 60 -12.94 -6.12 0.36
C SER A 60 -12.76 -6.99 -0.88
N GLU A 61 -13.45 -6.62 -1.96
CA GLU A 61 -13.27 -7.23 -3.28
C GLU A 61 -12.36 -6.42 -4.21
N LEU A 62 -11.82 -5.29 -3.72
CA LEU A 62 -11.07 -4.33 -4.53
C LEU A 62 -9.90 -4.95 -5.31
N LEU A 63 -9.20 -5.93 -4.73
CA LEU A 63 -8.08 -6.61 -5.41
C LEU A 63 -8.53 -7.57 -6.51
N LYS A 64 -9.80 -8.01 -6.49
CA LYS A 64 -10.42 -8.85 -7.52
C LYS A 64 -10.90 -8.00 -8.72
N ASP A 65 -11.21 -6.73 -8.47
CA ASP A 65 -11.68 -5.78 -9.49
C ASP A 65 -10.55 -5.13 -10.30
N VAL A 66 -9.32 -5.65 -10.22
CA VAL A 66 -8.20 -5.16 -11.02
C VAL A 66 -8.48 -5.41 -12.50
N THR A 67 -8.72 -4.32 -13.23
CA THR A 67 -9.10 -4.35 -14.64
C THR A 67 -7.91 -4.45 -15.59
N PHE A 68 -6.71 -4.08 -15.15
CA PHE A 68 -5.50 -4.09 -15.97
C PHE A 68 -4.29 -4.51 -15.12
N GLY A 69 -3.60 -5.57 -15.54
CA GLY A 69 -2.50 -6.17 -14.77
C GLY A 69 -3.00 -7.22 -13.76
N SER A 70 -2.36 -7.29 -12.59
CA SER A 70 -2.73 -8.23 -11.52
C SER A 70 -2.28 -7.72 -10.16
N ALA A 71 -3.09 -7.97 -9.12
CA ALA A 71 -2.73 -7.72 -7.72
C ALA A 71 -1.86 -8.85 -7.11
N ALA A 72 -1.63 -9.96 -7.82
CA ALA A 72 -0.91 -11.12 -7.27
C ALA A 72 0.52 -10.78 -6.81
N ALA A 73 1.15 -9.76 -7.41
CA ALA A 73 2.48 -9.32 -6.98
C ALA A 73 2.48 -8.77 -5.53
N LEU A 74 1.35 -8.28 -5.01
CA LEU A 74 1.24 -7.80 -3.63
C LEU A 74 1.40 -8.92 -2.59
N GLU A 75 1.10 -10.17 -2.96
CA GLU A 75 1.32 -11.36 -2.11
C GLU A 75 2.83 -11.63 -1.93
N SER A 76 3.61 -11.35 -2.98
CA SER A 76 5.04 -11.65 -3.08
C SER A 76 5.90 -10.48 -2.64
N THR A 77 5.67 -9.93 -1.44
CA THR A 77 6.52 -8.86 -0.90
C THR A 77 7.80 -9.44 -0.27
N SER A 78 8.53 -10.25 -1.03
CA SER A 78 9.91 -10.66 -0.72
C SER A 78 10.95 -9.67 -1.28
N ALA A 79 10.53 -8.74 -2.16
CA ALA A 79 11.42 -7.74 -2.76
C ALA A 79 12.02 -6.76 -1.73
N ALA A 80 11.33 -6.50 -0.62
CA ALA A 80 11.85 -5.67 0.48
C ALA A 80 12.99 -6.34 1.26
N GLN A 81 13.26 -7.63 1.05
CA GLN A 81 14.23 -8.41 1.83
C GLN A 81 15.60 -8.58 1.15
N ASN A 82 15.76 -8.13 -0.11
CA ASN A 82 17.04 -8.22 -0.83
C ASN A 82 17.57 -6.83 -1.22
N PRO A 83 18.34 -6.16 -0.35
CA PRO A 83 18.94 -4.85 -0.64
C PRO A 83 19.94 -4.87 -1.82
N SER A 84 20.37 -6.05 -2.26
CA SER A 84 21.29 -6.26 -3.38
C SER A 84 20.63 -6.21 -4.77
N ALA A 85 19.29 -6.16 -4.85
CA ALA A 85 18.56 -6.23 -6.12
C ALA A 85 18.26 -4.85 -6.75
N ARG A 86 18.83 -3.75 -6.24
CA ARG A 86 18.45 -2.36 -6.56
C ARG A 86 18.41 -1.98 -8.06
N ASP A 87 19.11 -2.72 -8.92
CA ASP A 87 19.27 -2.38 -10.34
C ASP A 87 18.38 -3.21 -11.31
N SER A 88 17.53 -4.13 -10.81
CA SER A 88 16.58 -4.86 -11.65
C SER A 88 15.16 -4.30 -11.53
N LYS A 89 14.29 -4.47 -12.54
CA LYS A 89 12.87 -4.11 -12.43
C LYS A 89 12.13 -4.88 -11.30
N GLU A 90 12.73 -5.95 -10.79
CA GLU A 90 12.28 -6.71 -9.62
C GLU A 90 12.65 -6.02 -8.28
N ALA A 91 13.39 -4.90 -8.32
CA ALA A 91 13.80 -4.14 -7.14
C ALA A 91 12.69 -3.32 -6.49
N PHE A 92 11.66 -2.96 -7.25
CA PHE A 92 10.63 -2.02 -6.80
C PHE A 92 9.44 -2.77 -6.20
N PRO A 93 8.94 -2.35 -5.02
CA PRO A 93 7.75 -2.93 -4.45
C PRO A 93 6.54 -2.69 -5.38
N PRO A 94 5.66 -3.69 -5.56
CA PRO A 94 4.47 -3.54 -6.39
C PRO A 94 3.45 -2.59 -5.75
N ILE A 95 2.68 -1.90 -6.60
CA ILE A 95 1.59 -1.01 -6.18
C ILE A 95 0.41 -1.16 -7.15
N VAL A 96 -0.81 -1.05 -6.62
CA VAL A 96 -2.05 -0.94 -7.41
C VAL A 96 -2.51 0.51 -7.37
N LEU A 97 -2.81 1.07 -8.54
CA LEU A 97 -3.30 2.44 -8.68
C LEU A 97 -4.78 2.43 -9.06
N GLY A 98 -5.54 3.36 -8.50
CA GLY A 98 -6.89 3.64 -8.97
C GLY A 98 -6.86 4.11 -10.43
N LYS A 99 -7.89 3.77 -11.21
CA LYS A 99 -7.96 4.03 -12.65
C LYS A 99 -7.65 5.50 -12.99
N GLU A 100 -8.37 6.44 -12.37
CA GLU A 100 -8.21 7.88 -12.64
C GLU A 100 -6.80 8.36 -12.30
N MET A 101 -6.23 7.90 -11.19
CA MET A 101 -4.86 8.23 -10.80
C MET A 101 -3.83 7.69 -11.79
N ALA A 102 -4.03 6.47 -12.30
CA ALA A 102 -3.18 5.91 -13.34
C ALA A 102 -3.27 6.73 -14.64
N ASP A 103 -4.48 7.12 -15.05
CA ASP A 103 -4.72 7.94 -16.24
C ASP A 103 -4.07 9.34 -16.09
N ASP A 104 -4.25 10.00 -14.94
CA ASP A 104 -3.65 11.30 -14.62
C ASP A 104 -2.13 11.24 -14.68
N LEU A 105 -1.51 10.22 -14.07
CA LEU A 105 -0.06 10.03 -14.09
C LEU A 105 0.46 9.51 -15.43
N GLY A 106 -0.43 9.08 -16.33
CA GLY A 106 -0.07 8.36 -17.56
C GLY A 106 0.71 7.08 -17.26
N ALA A 107 0.37 6.42 -16.15
CA ALA A 107 0.99 5.20 -15.69
C ALA A 107 0.24 3.98 -16.26
N ALA A 108 1.00 2.97 -16.66
CA ALA A 108 0.50 1.66 -17.08
C ALA A 108 1.27 0.56 -16.34
N VAL A 109 0.83 -0.70 -16.45
CA VAL A 109 1.56 -1.86 -15.90
C VAL A 109 3.02 -1.84 -16.36
N GLY A 110 3.94 -2.00 -15.41
CA GLY A 110 5.39 -1.90 -15.64
C GLY A 110 5.97 -0.49 -15.57
N SER A 111 5.13 0.54 -15.34
CA SER A 111 5.60 1.89 -15.01
C SER A 111 6.18 1.92 -13.60
N VAL A 112 7.21 2.73 -13.42
CA VAL A 112 7.72 3.10 -12.10
C VAL A 112 7.16 4.47 -11.73
N VAL A 113 6.70 4.60 -10.49
CA VAL A 113 6.20 5.85 -9.90
C VAL A 113 7.04 6.18 -8.67
N LEU A 114 7.23 7.47 -8.41
CA LEU A 114 7.89 7.95 -7.20
C LEU A 114 6.83 8.28 -6.15
N ILE A 115 6.98 7.69 -4.97
CA ILE A 115 6.16 8.00 -3.78
C ILE A 115 7.01 8.85 -2.84
N THR A 116 6.52 10.04 -2.51
CA THR A 116 7.13 10.94 -1.54
C THR A 116 6.20 11.08 -0.34
N SER A 117 6.64 10.56 0.80
CA SER A 117 5.97 10.75 2.07
C SER A 117 6.52 12.03 2.73
N PRO A 118 5.66 13.01 3.09
CA PRO A 118 6.08 14.27 3.71
C PRO A 118 6.32 14.13 5.23
N GLN A 119 6.78 12.97 5.71
CA GLN A 119 7.06 12.78 7.14
C GLN A 119 8.33 13.54 7.53
N GLY A 120 8.12 14.65 8.21
CA GLY A 120 9.14 15.48 8.83
C GLY A 120 8.45 16.57 9.65
N GLU A 121 9.05 16.95 10.78
CA GLU A 121 8.62 18.22 11.39
C GLU A 121 9.05 19.36 10.45
N LEU A 122 8.15 20.31 10.22
CA LEU A 122 8.53 21.62 9.70
C LEU A 122 9.42 22.26 10.77
N THR A 123 10.72 21.99 10.71
CA THR A 123 11.68 22.82 11.44
C THR A 123 11.65 24.21 10.82
N PRO A 124 11.49 25.28 11.63
CA PRO A 124 11.47 26.67 11.16
C PRO A 124 12.68 27.05 10.29
#